data_AF-A0A482UMD5-F1
#
_entry.id   AF-A0A482UMD5-F1
#
_cell.length_a   1.000
_cell.length_b   1.000
_cell.length_c   1.000
_cell.angle_alpha   90.00
_cell.angle_beta   90.00
_cell.angle_gamma   90.00
#
_symmetry.space_group_name_H-M   'P 1'
#
loop_
_entity.id
_entity.type
_entity.pdbx_description
1 polymer ?
#
loop_
_entity_poly.entity_id
_entity_poly.type
_entity_poly.pdbx_seq_one_letter_code
_entity_poly.pdbx_strand_id
1 'polypeptide(L)'
;MFSMATQFNQPIERWDIGRVVVMSNMFSGAACFNQATEQWDVSGVVYVDSGMFLGAFSFNQPLISRWNLKSKAVDDEEGDACLSDSRGRCRP
;
A
#
# COMPACT_ATOMS: atom_id res chain seq x y z
N MET A 1 0.50 -2.37 -14.58
CA MET A 1 0.48 -3.76 -15.10
C MET A 1 -0.97 -4.19 -15.16
N PHE A 2 -1.52 -4.35 -16.39
CA PHE A 2 -2.96 -4.43 -16.78
C PHE A 2 -3.72 -3.12 -16.98
N SER A 3 -3.00 -2.03 -17.28
CA SER A 3 -3.66 -0.78 -17.68
C SER A 3 -4.37 -0.95 -19.03
N MET A 4 -5.60 -0.45 -19.14
CA MET A 4 -6.53 -0.55 -20.28
C MET A 4 -6.94 -1.99 -20.65
N ALA A 5 -6.72 -2.95 -19.76
CA ALA A 5 -7.16 -4.33 -19.97
C ALA A 5 -8.67 -4.46 -19.68
N THR A 6 -9.51 -3.86 -20.53
CA THR A 6 -10.95 -3.72 -20.31
C THR A 6 -11.67 -5.04 -20.05
N GLN A 7 -11.20 -6.15 -20.63
CA GLN A 7 -11.77 -7.49 -20.48
C GLN A 7 -11.12 -8.34 -19.38
N PHE A 8 -10.16 -7.79 -18.63
CA PHE A 8 -9.45 -8.56 -17.61
C PHE A 8 -10.36 -8.82 -16.40
N ASN A 9 -10.75 -10.07 -16.20
CA ASN A 9 -11.54 -10.53 -15.04
C ASN A 9 -11.11 -11.94 -14.58
N GLN A 10 -9.81 -12.24 -14.69
CA GLN A 10 -9.25 -13.52 -14.29
C GLN A 10 -9.05 -13.57 -12.76
N PRO A 11 -9.19 -14.75 -12.12
CA PRO A 11 -8.96 -14.89 -10.69
C PRO A 11 -7.50 -14.53 -10.34
N ILE A 12 -7.37 -13.62 -9.37
CA ILE A 12 -6.09 -13.04 -8.93
C ILE A 12 -5.74 -13.38 -7.47
N GLU A 13 -6.52 -14.26 -6.85
CA GLU A 13 -6.34 -14.69 -5.45
C GLU A 13 -4.96 -15.31 -5.19
N ARG A 14 -4.35 -15.89 -6.24
CA ARG A 14 -3.04 -16.56 -6.19
C ARG A 14 -1.86 -15.66 -6.58
N TRP A 15 -2.08 -14.36 -6.75
CA TRP A 15 -0.99 -13.46 -7.11
C TRP A 15 -0.11 -13.21 -5.89
N ASP A 16 1.17 -13.59 -6.01
CA ASP A 16 2.20 -13.22 -5.05
C ASP A 16 2.64 -11.78 -5.30
N ILE A 17 2.12 -10.87 -4.49
CA ILE A 17 2.49 -9.45 -4.49
C ILE A 17 3.30 -9.06 -3.25
N GLY A 18 3.76 -10.03 -2.45
CA GLY A 18 4.52 -9.75 -1.22
C GLY A 18 5.87 -9.07 -1.45
N ARG A 19 6.36 -9.08 -2.70
CA ARG A 19 7.56 -8.35 -3.14
C ARG A 19 7.26 -7.04 -3.87
N VAL A 20 5.99 -6.72 -4.09
CA VAL A 20 5.59 -5.51 -4.82
C VAL A 20 5.63 -4.33 -3.88
N VAL A 21 6.51 -3.38 -4.16
CA VAL A 21 6.68 -2.17 -3.35
C VAL A 21 5.74 -1.04 -3.79
N VAL A 22 5.41 -0.99 -5.09
CA VAL A 22 4.65 0.10 -5.72
C VAL A 22 3.51 -0.49 -6.57
N MET A 23 2.27 -0.11 -6.27
CA MET A 23 1.06 -0.51 -6.98
C MET A 23 0.36 0.69 -7.64
N SER A 24 1.06 1.38 -8.53
CA SER A 24 0.48 2.49 -9.30
C SER A 24 -0.16 1.99 -10.60
N ASN A 25 -1.38 2.46 -10.89
CA ASN A 25 -2.10 2.23 -12.15
C ASN A 25 -2.12 0.76 -12.65
N MET A 26 -2.17 -0.22 -11.74
CA MET A 26 -2.17 -1.63 -12.15
C MET A 26 -3.43 -1.98 -12.95
N PHE A 27 -4.61 -1.72 -12.41
CA PHE A 27 -5.90 -2.03 -13.04
C PHE A 27 -6.61 -0.81 -13.64
N SER A 28 -5.86 0.26 -13.91
CA SER A 28 -6.41 1.46 -14.53
C SER A 28 -7.01 1.10 -15.89
N GLY A 29 -8.32 1.28 -16.08
CA GLY A 29 -9.04 0.96 -17.32
C GLY A 29 -9.48 -0.50 -17.45
N ALA A 30 -9.34 -1.33 -16.40
CA ALA A 30 -9.85 -2.70 -16.38
C ALA A 30 -11.37 -2.72 -16.12
N ALA A 31 -12.16 -2.28 -17.11
CA ALA A 31 -13.59 -2.05 -16.98
C ALA A 31 -14.39 -3.25 -16.42
N CYS A 32 -14.07 -4.48 -16.83
CA CYS A 32 -14.77 -5.70 -16.41
C CYS A 32 -14.19 -6.38 -15.16
N PHE A 33 -13.16 -5.81 -14.54
CA PHE A 33 -12.51 -6.44 -13.40
C PHE A 33 -13.41 -6.39 -12.15
N ASN A 34 -13.75 -7.55 -11.60
CA ASN A 34 -14.57 -7.64 -10.38
C ASN A 34 -14.15 -8.82 -9.48
N GLN A 35 -12.86 -8.96 -9.23
CA GLN A 35 -12.33 -10.04 -8.39
C GLN A 35 -12.03 -9.53 -6.97
N ALA A 36 -12.17 -10.41 -5.98
CA ALA A 36 -11.83 -10.11 -4.60
C ALA A 36 -10.32 -9.90 -4.46
N THR A 37 -9.93 -8.82 -3.76
CA THR A 37 -8.53 -8.45 -3.47
C THR A 37 -8.21 -8.54 -1.98
N GLU A 38 -9.10 -9.14 -1.18
CA GLU A 38 -8.97 -9.19 0.28
C GLU A 38 -7.84 -10.11 0.77
N GLN A 39 -7.47 -11.12 -0.03
CA GLN A 39 -6.44 -12.11 0.32
C GLN A 39 -5.02 -11.64 -0.02
N TRP A 40 -4.88 -10.46 -0.59
CA TRP A 40 -3.60 -9.91 -1.00
C TRP A 40 -2.77 -9.46 0.19
N ASP A 41 -1.56 -10.00 0.30
CA ASP A 41 -0.59 -9.54 1.28
C ASP A 41 0.07 -8.24 0.81
N VAL A 42 -0.44 -7.12 1.32
CA VAL A 42 0.07 -5.77 1.04
C VAL A 42 1.08 -5.29 2.08
N SER A 43 1.58 -6.16 2.97
CA SER A 43 2.52 -5.77 4.04
C SER A 43 3.84 -5.21 3.50
N GLY A 44 4.26 -5.65 2.30
CA GLY A 44 5.44 -5.14 1.60
C GLY A 44 5.19 -3.90 0.72
N VAL A 45 3.92 -3.49 0.56
CA VAL A 45 3.55 -2.38 -0.33
C VAL A 45 3.76 -1.06 0.40
N VAL A 46 4.61 -0.21 -0.18
CA VAL A 46 4.94 1.11 0.38
C VAL A 46 4.07 2.20 -0.26
N TYR A 47 3.69 2.01 -1.54
CA TYR A 47 2.96 3.03 -2.28
C TYR A 47 1.84 2.41 -3.12
N VAL A 48 0.62 2.90 -2.91
CA VAL A 48 -0.56 2.60 -3.71
C VAL A 48 -1.11 3.92 -4.23
N ASP A 49 -1.34 4.01 -5.53
CA ASP A 49 -1.90 5.21 -6.14
C ASP A 49 -3.43 5.12 -6.21
N SER A 50 -4.10 6.25 -6.00
CA SER A 50 -5.52 6.47 -6.32
C SER A 50 -5.90 6.01 -7.75
N GLY A 51 -4.95 6.07 -8.69
CA GLY A 51 -5.10 5.62 -10.08
C GLY A 51 -5.17 4.10 -10.29
N MET A 52 -4.90 3.28 -9.26
CA MET A 52 -4.82 1.82 -9.38
C MET A 52 -6.07 1.17 -9.99
N PHE A 53 -7.27 1.68 -9.69
CA PHE A 53 -8.56 1.20 -10.21
C PHE A 53 -9.30 2.25 -11.04
N LEU A 54 -8.60 3.29 -11.51
CA LEU A 54 -9.21 4.35 -12.30
C LEU A 54 -9.83 3.76 -13.57
N GLY A 55 -11.16 3.80 -13.71
CA GLY A 55 -11.88 3.23 -14.86
C GLY A 55 -12.23 1.74 -14.75
N ALA A 56 -12.11 1.13 -13.57
CA ALA A 56 -12.64 -0.21 -13.30
C ALA A 56 -14.12 -0.13 -12.92
N PHE A 57 -15.01 0.00 -13.91
CA PHE A 57 -16.45 0.26 -13.69
C PHE A 57 -17.22 -0.89 -13.03
N SER A 58 -16.85 -2.15 -13.29
CA SER A 58 -17.50 -3.32 -12.71
C SER A 58 -17.00 -3.68 -11.31
N PHE A 59 -15.97 -2.98 -10.82
CA PHE A 59 -15.36 -3.30 -9.55
C PHE A 59 -16.27 -2.84 -8.39
N ASN A 60 -16.78 -3.79 -7.61
CA ASN A 60 -17.74 -3.50 -6.51
C ASN A 60 -17.35 -4.09 -5.14
N GLN A 61 -16.13 -4.59 -5.01
CA GLN A 61 -15.64 -5.21 -3.78
C GLN A 61 -15.19 -4.15 -2.77
N PRO A 62 -15.22 -4.42 -1.45
CA PRO A 62 -14.69 -3.50 -0.45
C PRO A 62 -13.19 -3.32 -0.65
N LEU A 63 -12.82 -2.21 -1.30
CA LEU A 63 -11.44 -1.82 -1.50
C LEU A 63 -10.87 -1.34 -0.18
N ILE A 64 -9.76 -1.95 0.23
CA ILE A 64 -8.68 -1.21 0.90
C ILE A 64 -9.00 -0.78 2.35
N SER A 65 -10.24 -0.88 2.84
CA SER A 65 -10.58 -0.49 4.23
C SER A 65 -9.82 -1.32 5.27
N ARG A 66 -9.32 -2.50 4.87
CA ARG A 66 -8.46 -3.39 5.68
C ARG A 66 -6.98 -3.29 5.36
N TRP A 67 -6.60 -2.62 4.27
CA TRP A 67 -5.20 -2.43 3.91
C TRP A 67 -4.65 -1.37 4.86
N ASN A 68 -4.11 -1.83 5.98
CA ASN A 68 -3.32 -1.01 6.88
C ASN A 68 -1.98 -0.73 6.20
N LEU A 69 -2.01 0.09 5.14
CA LEU A 69 -0.81 0.72 4.63
C LEU A 69 -0.27 1.50 5.80
N LYS A 70 0.76 0.95 6.45
CA LYS A 70 1.51 1.74 7.41
C LYS A 70 2.04 2.90 6.59
N SER A 71 1.38 4.07 6.71
CA SER A 71 2.13 5.30 6.54
C SER A 71 3.28 5.09 7.50
N LYS A 72 4.48 4.99 6.95
CA LYS A 72 5.68 4.99 7.76
C LYS A 72 5.64 6.38 8.39
N ALA A 73 4.97 6.47 9.54
CA ALA A 73 5.19 7.53 10.48
C ALA A 73 6.71 7.51 10.60
N VAL A 74 7.32 8.62 10.20
CA VAL A 74 8.62 8.94 10.72
C VAL A 74 8.37 8.89 12.22
N ASP A 75 8.75 7.79 12.85
CA ASP A 75 9.02 7.80 14.27
C ASP A 75 10.14 8.84 14.32
N ASP A 76 9.74 10.10 14.56
CA ASP A 76 10.61 11.12 15.07
C ASP A 76 11.15 10.48 16.34
N GLU A 77 12.29 9.78 16.21
CA GLU A 77 13.20 9.65 17.33
C GLU A 77 13.50 11.11 17.70
N GLU A 78 12.73 11.60 18.67
CA GLU A 78 13.12 12.68 19.53
C GLU A 78 14.59 12.43 19.83
N GLY A 79 15.44 13.20 19.16
CA GLY A 79 16.79 13.36 19.60
C GLY A 79 16.69 13.77 21.04
N ASP A 80 17.07 12.86 21.94
CA ASP A 80 17.45 13.16 23.31
C ASP A 80 18.66 14.10 23.25
N ALA A 81 18.41 15.33 22.82
CA ALA A 81 19.25 16.47 22.99
C ALA A 81 19.21 16.76 24.49
N CYS A 82 20.15 16.14 25.19
CA CYS A 82 20.69 16.53 26.48
C CYS A 82 19.94 17.71 27.11
N LEU A 83 18.99 17.42 28.01
CA LEU A 83 18.68 18.36 29.08
C LEU A 83 19.98 18.53 29.86
N SER A 84 20.74 19.56 29.52
CA SER A 84 21.94 19.97 30.24
C SER A 84 21.51 20.41 31.63
N ASP A 85 21.35 19.46 32.55
CA ASP A 85 21.51 19.77 33.95
C ASP A 85 22.97 20.15 34.18
N SER A 86 23.14 21.15 35.03
CA SER A 86 24.34 21.83 35.51
C SER A 86 25.50 20.94 36.02
N ARG A 87 25.47 19.62 35.79
CA ARG A 87 26.47 18.65 36.29
C ARG A 87 27.00 17.66 35.24
N GLY A 88 26.78 17.92 33.95
CA GLY A 88 27.62 17.41 32.84
C GLY A 88 28.13 15.97 32.99
N ARG A 89 27.24 14.99 33.12
CA ARG A 89 27.64 13.57 33.09
C ARG A 89 26.70 12.76 32.20
N CYS A 90 27.22 12.34 31.05
CA CYS A 90 26.70 11.24 30.26
C CYS A 90 27.65 10.04 30.45
N ARG A 91 27.10 8.86 30.76
CA ARG A 91 27.78 7.56 30.70
C ARG A 91 26.73 6.44 30.56
N PRO A 92 27.16 5.30 30.00
CA PRO A 92 26.80 4.81 28.66
C PRO A 92 25.41 4.20 28.56
#